data_AF-C9ZDP6-F1
#
_entry.id   AF-C9ZDP6-F1
#
_cell.length_a   1.000
_cell.length_b   1.000
_cell.length_c   1.000
_cell.angle_alpha   90.00
_cell.angle_beta   90.00
_cell.angle_gamma   90.00
#
_symmetry.space_group_name_H-M   'P 1'
#
loop_
_entity.id
_entity.type
_entity.pdbx_description
1 polymer ?
#
loop_
_entity_poly.entity_id
_entity_poly.type
_entity_poly.pdbx_seq_one_letter_code
_entity_poly.pdbx_strand_id
1 'polypeptide(L)'
;MLDRMNDATDPRNPAGIRVGDIYEDCSFHPVLCTEIDDDGWVVLSGISLIDGTFPRSCDAQHCAPVRIPVEEVMTIKNDLPAYTRRRQTELRAATAQPE
;
A
#
# COMPACT_ATOMS: atom_id res chain seq x y z
N MET A 1 -33.89 3.33 -3.19
CA MET A 1 -33.33 4.34 -2.28
C MET A 1 -31.82 4.27 -2.49
N LEU A 2 -31.27 5.17 -3.30
CA LEU A 2 -29.83 5.21 -3.60
C LEU A 2 -29.13 5.68 -2.33
N ASP A 3 -28.61 4.73 -1.55
CA ASP A 3 -27.79 5.08 -0.39
C ASP A 3 -26.54 5.79 -0.88
N ARG A 4 -26.43 7.04 -0.46
CA ARG A 4 -25.35 7.95 -0.79
C ARG A 4 -24.07 7.29 -0.27
N MET A 5 -23.13 7.01 -1.16
CA MET A 5 -21.74 6.71 -0.82
C MET A 5 -21.20 7.88 0.00
N ASN A 6 -21.34 7.79 1.32
CA ASN A 6 -20.55 8.58 2.26
C ASN A 6 -19.13 8.00 2.18
N ASP A 7 -18.38 8.49 1.19
CA ASP A 7 -16.97 8.24 0.96
C ASP A 7 -16.12 8.97 2.01
N ALA A 8 -16.44 8.74 3.29
CA ALA A 8 -15.56 9.10 4.37
C ALA A 8 -14.55 7.95 4.48
N THR A 9 -13.39 8.11 3.84
CA THR A 9 -12.25 7.22 4.00
C THR A 9 -12.03 6.92 5.49
N ASP A 10 -12.01 5.64 5.87
CA ASP A 10 -11.73 5.25 7.27
C ASP A 10 -10.39 5.89 7.66
N PRO A 11 -10.31 6.74 8.71
CA PRO A 11 -9.06 7.39 9.09
C PRO A 11 -7.98 6.39 9.52
N ARG A 12 -8.35 5.15 9.85
CA ARG A 12 -7.42 4.04 10.13
C ARG A 12 -6.90 3.37 8.85
N ASN A 13 -7.57 3.58 7.72
CA ASN A 13 -7.17 3.12 6.39
C ASN A 13 -7.20 4.30 5.40
N PRO A 14 -6.30 5.29 5.55
CA PRO A 14 -6.34 6.52 4.77
C PRO A 14 -6.15 6.31 3.26
N ALA A 15 -5.56 5.18 2.85
CA ALA A 15 -5.43 4.80 1.45
C ALA A 15 -6.66 4.08 0.88
N GLY A 16 -7.65 3.75 1.73
CA GLY A 16 -8.86 3.04 1.33
C GLY A 16 -8.61 1.67 0.71
N ILE A 17 -7.51 1.00 1.09
CA ILE A 17 -7.10 -0.29 0.54
C ILE A 17 -8.09 -1.37 0.97
N ARG A 18 -8.51 -2.23 0.02
CA ARG A 18 -9.43 -3.34 0.25
C ARG A 18 -8.77 -4.67 -0.13
N VAL A 19 -9.33 -5.78 0.35
CA VAL A 19 -8.98 -7.11 -0.16
C VAL A 19 -9.16 -7.15 -1.68
N GLY A 20 -8.15 -7.64 -2.38
CA GLY A 20 -8.06 -7.65 -3.85
C GLY A 20 -7.33 -6.44 -4.45
N ASP A 21 -7.12 -5.35 -3.69
CA ASP A 21 -6.26 -4.26 -4.13
C ASP A 21 -4.78 -4.64 -4.03
N ILE A 22 -3.96 -3.91 -4.78
CA ILE A 22 -2.51 -4.01 -4.69
C ILE A 22 -1.99 -2.77 -3.96
N TYR A 23 -1.07 -2.96 -3.02
CA TYR A 23 -0.43 -1.88 -2.29
C TYR A 23 1.09 -1.99 -2.30
N GLU A 24 1.75 -0.86 -2.17
CA GLU A 24 3.17 -0.77 -1.85
C GLU A 24 3.36 -1.04 -0.35
N ASP A 25 4.15 -2.06 -0.01
CA ASP A 25 4.54 -2.29 1.39
C ASP A 25 5.84 -1.55 1.77
N CYS A 26 6.24 -1.63 3.04
CA CYS A 26 7.46 -0.96 3.55
C CYS A 26 8.77 -1.36 2.87
N SER A 27 8.82 -2.47 2.11
CA SER A 27 9.99 -2.84 1.29
C SER A 27 9.81 -2.51 -0.18
N PHE A 28 8.82 -1.69 -0.52
CA PHE A 28 8.49 -1.27 -1.88
C PHE A 28 8.01 -2.41 -2.78
N HIS A 29 7.56 -3.53 -2.20
CA HIS A 29 6.96 -4.60 -2.99
C HIS A 29 5.51 -4.24 -3.34
N PRO A 30 5.06 -4.48 -4.58
CA PRO A 30 3.64 -4.61 -4.87
C PRO A 30 3.10 -5.88 -4.19
N VAL A 31 2.12 -5.71 -3.31
CA VAL A 31 1.49 -6.78 -2.53
C VAL A 31 0.01 -6.84 -2.85
N LEU A 32 -0.48 -8.03 -3.24
CA LEU A 32 -1.92 -8.29 -3.35
C LEU A 32 -2.50 -8.46 -1.94
N CYS A 33 -3.38 -7.56 -1.53
CA CYS A 33 -4.07 -7.63 -0.25
C CYS A 33 -5.04 -8.82 -0.25
N THR A 34 -4.82 -9.75 0.67
CA THR A 34 -5.67 -10.94 0.84
C THR A 34 -6.53 -10.86 2.09
N GLU A 35 -6.14 -10.04 3.05
CA GLU A 35 -6.78 -9.93 4.36
C GLU A 35 -6.58 -8.54 4.95
N ILE A 36 -7.58 -8.08 5.71
CA ILE A 36 -7.53 -6.88 6.53
C ILE A 36 -8.01 -7.28 7.92
N ASP A 37 -7.14 -7.11 8.90
CA ASP A 37 -7.47 -7.21 10.33
C ASP A 37 -7.76 -5.81 10.85
N ASP A 38 -8.90 -5.63 11.51
CA ASP A 38 -9.36 -4.33 12.06
C ASP A 38 -9.57 -4.34 13.59
N ASP A 39 -9.01 -5.32 14.29
CA ASP A 39 -8.99 -5.41 15.75
C ASP A 39 -8.01 -4.40 16.37
N GLY A 40 -8.47 -3.15 16.46
CA GLY A 40 -7.75 -2.02 17.06
C GLY A 40 -6.99 -1.18 16.03
N TRP A 41 -6.04 -1.79 15.31
CA TRP A 41 -5.32 -1.17 14.19
C TRP A 41 -5.73 -1.84 12.88
N VAL A 42 -5.74 -1.09 11.78
CA VAL A 42 -5.98 -1.69 10.47
C VAL A 42 -4.66 -2.25 9.94
N VAL A 43 -4.54 -3.57 9.94
CA VAL A 43 -3.36 -4.29 9.41
C VAL A 43 -3.73 -4.95 8.09
N LEU A 44 -3.05 -4.53 7.04
CA LEU A 44 -3.13 -5.15 5.72
C LEU A 44 -2.20 -6.34 5.69
N SER A 45 -2.67 -7.48 5.19
CA SER A 45 -1.82 -8.65 4.91
C SER A 45 -2.02 -9.12 3.49
N GLY A 46 -0.95 -9.58 2.86
CA GLY A 46 -1.01 -9.99 1.46
C GLY A 46 0.20 -10.77 0.97
N ILE A 47 0.17 -11.07 -0.33
CA ILE A 47 1.18 -11.83 -1.05
C ILE A 47 2.02 -10.88 -1.90
N SER A 48 3.34 -10.92 -1.73
CA SER A 48 4.28 -10.19 -2.59
C SER A 48 4.20 -10.67 -4.04
N LEU A 49 3.95 -9.76 -4.98
CA LEU A 49 3.91 -10.04 -6.41
C LEU A 49 5.32 -10.11 -7.04
N ILE A 50 6.36 -9.80 -6.26
CA ILE A 50 7.77 -9.93 -6.64
C ILE A 50 8.22 -11.38 -6.52
N ASP A 51 8.09 -11.94 -5.32
CA ASP A 51 8.72 -13.21 -4.91
C ASP A 51 7.76 -14.23 -4.25
N GLY A 52 6.49 -13.87 -4.04
CA GLY A 52 5.49 -14.75 -3.44
C GLY A 52 5.55 -14.85 -1.92
N THR A 53 6.38 -14.06 -1.23
CA THR A 53 6.43 -14.05 0.24
C THR A 53 5.04 -13.74 0.83
N PHE A 54 4.64 -14.50 1.85
CA PHE A 54 3.38 -14.37 2.57
C PHE A 54 3.52 -14.84 4.04
N PRO A 55 2.91 -14.16 5.04
CA PRO A 55 2.23 -12.87 4.89
C PRO A 55 3.22 -11.71 4.79
N ARG A 56 2.90 -10.73 3.93
CA ARG A 56 3.50 -9.39 3.93
C ARG A 56 2.53 -8.44 4.61
N SER A 57 2.81 -8.08 5.86
CA SER A 57 1.91 -7.27 6.67
C SER A 57 2.38 -5.82 6.79
N CYS A 58 1.44 -4.87 6.72
CA CYS A 58 1.68 -3.44 6.93
C CYS A 58 0.51 -2.80 7.67
N ASP A 59 0.83 -1.96 8.66
CA ASP A 59 -0.15 -1.13 9.34
C ASP A 59 -0.59 0.02 8.41
N ALA A 60 -1.89 0.17 8.20
CA ALA A 60 -2.43 1.10 7.21
C ALA A 60 -2.19 2.59 7.56
N GLN A 61 -1.83 2.92 8.80
CA GLN A 61 -1.50 4.28 9.23
C GLN A 61 0.01 4.50 9.32
N HIS A 62 0.72 3.62 10.03
CA HIS A 62 2.14 3.77 10.36
C HIS A 62 3.06 3.43 9.19
N CYS A 63 2.68 2.45 8.36
CA CYS A 63 3.43 2.12 7.15
C CYS A 63 3.07 3.06 5.98
N ALA A 64 1.95 3.79 6.09
CA ALA A 64 1.38 4.62 5.03
C ALA A 64 1.41 3.94 3.64
N PRO A 65 0.89 2.69 3.52
CA PRO A 65 0.91 1.96 2.26
C PRO A 65 0.13 2.72 1.19
N VAL A 66 0.65 2.73 -0.03
CA VAL A 66 0.02 3.41 -1.17
C VAL A 66 -0.59 2.37 -2.09
N ARG A 67 -1.82 2.58 -2.55
CA ARG A 67 -2.44 1.72 -3.55
C ARG A 67 -1.68 1.83 -4.87
N ILE A 68 -1.34 0.67 -5.45
CA ILE A 68 -0.70 0.55 -6.75
C ILE A 68 -1.75 0.04 -7.75
N PRO A 69 -1.86 0.63 -8.95
CA PRO A 69 -2.74 0.11 -9.98
C PRO A 69 -2.14 -1.17 -10.61
N VAL A 70 -3.00 -2.14 -10.98
CA VAL A 70 -2.56 -3.47 -11.42
C VAL A 70 -1.64 -3.42 -12.64
N GLU A 71 -1.85 -2.45 -13.54
CA GLU A 71 -1.04 -2.22 -14.72
C GLU A 71 0.41 -1.82 -14.42
N GLU A 72 0.70 -1.26 -13.23
CA GLU A 72 2.06 -0.90 -12.84
C GLU A 72 2.88 -2.09 -12.33
N VAL A 73 2.22 -3.19 -11.91
CA VAL A 73 2.89 -4.33 -11.25
C VAL A 73 4.03 -4.89 -12.10
N MET A 74 3.80 -5.12 -13.39
CA MET A 74 4.84 -5.70 -14.25
C MET A 74 6.01 -4.73 -14.48
N THR A 75 5.73 -3.43 -14.57
CA THR A 75 6.78 -2.40 -14.66
C THR A 75 7.63 -2.39 -13.40
N ILE A 76 7.00 -2.44 -12.22
CA ILE A 76 7.70 -2.49 -10.93
C ILE A 76 8.50 -3.79 -10.79
N LYS A 77 7.91 -4.93 -11.15
CA LYS A 77 8.56 -6.24 -11.07
C LYS A 77 9.78 -6.35 -11.98
N ASN A 78 9.72 -5.76 -13.17
CA ASN A 78 10.81 -5.78 -14.14
C ASN A 78 12.03 -4.95 -13.69
N ASP A 79 11.83 -3.89 -12.91
CA ASP A 79 12.91 -3.05 -12.36
C ASP A 79 12.58 -2.54 -10.94
N LEU A 80 12.48 -3.49 -10.00
CA LEU A 80 12.24 -3.17 -8.59
C LEU A 80 13.32 -2.23 -8.03
N PRO A 81 14.63 -2.39 -8.32
CA PRO A 81 15.64 -1.46 -7.84
C PRO A 81 15.42 -0.01 -8.28
N ALA A 82 15.00 0.24 -9.53
CA ALA A 82 14.69 1.60 -9.97
C ALA A 82 13.45 2.17 -9.28
N TYR A 83 12.41 1.35 -9.12
CA TYR A 83 11.21 1.73 -8.37
C TYR A 83 11.54 2.11 -6.93
N THR A 84 12.28 1.26 -6.20
CA THR A 84 12.72 1.52 -4.83
C THR A 84 13.51 2.82 -4.72
N ARG A 85 14.49 3.06 -5.62
CA ARG A 85 15.27 4.32 -5.60
C ARG A 85 14.39 5.54 -5.80
N ARG A 86 13.44 5.49 -6.74
CA ARG A 86 12.50 6.58 -7.01
C ARG A 86 11.67 6.90 -5.75
N ARG A 87 11.06 5.88 -5.15
CA ARG A 87 10.19 6.01 -3.97
C ARG A 87 10.96 6.50 -2.74
N GLN A 88 12.18 6.03 -2.52
CA GLN A 88 13.05 6.55 -1.46
C GLN A 88 13.37 8.03 -1.65
N THR A 89 13.62 8.48 -2.88
CA THR A 89 13.83 9.92 -3.18
C THR A 89 12.57 10.74 -2.90
N GLU A 90 11.40 10.26 -3.34
CA GLU A 90 10.10 10.93 -3.09
C GLU A 90 9.80 11.07 -1.60
N LEU A 91 9.98 9.99 -0.82
CA LEU A 91 9.75 9.99 0.63
C LEU A 91 10.74 10.91 1.36
N ARG A 92 12.02 10.89 0.99
CA ARG A 92 13.03 11.81 1.57
C ARG A 92 12.68 13.26 1.29
N ALA A 93 12.26 13.58 0.06
CA ALA A 93 11.85 14.92 -0.32
C ALA A 93 10.62 15.38 0.48
N ALA A 94 9.64 14.50 0.71
CA ALA A 94 8.46 14.80 1.53
C ALA A 94 8.82 15.10 2.99
N THR A 95 9.81 14.39 3.56
CA THR A 95 10.27 14.63 4.95
C THR A 95 11.19 15.85 5.11
N ALA A 96 11.74 16.38 4.01
CA ALA A 96 12.73 17.47 4.04
C ALA A 96 12.13 18.87 3.85
N GLN A 97 10.81 18.99 3.66
CA GLN A 97 10.14 20.28 3.59
C GLN A 97 10.00 20.88 5.00
N PRO A 98 10.56 22.08 5.27
CA PRO A 98 10.39 22.74 6.56
C PRO A 98 8.96 23.30 6.68
N GLU A 99 8.39 23.21 7.89
CA GLU A 99 7.14 23.89 8.29
C GLU A 99 7.23 25.42 8.11
#